data_AF-A0A6B8RNX1-F1
#
_entry.id   AF-A0A6B8RNX1-F1
#
_cell.length_a   1.000
_cell.length_b   1.000
_cell.length_c   1.000
_cell.angle_alpha   90.00
_cell.angle_beta   90.00
_cell.angle_gamma   90.00
#
_symmetry.space_group_name_H-M   'P 1'
#
loop_
_entity.id
_entity.type
_entity.pdbx_description
1 polymer ?
#
loop_
_entity_poly.entity_id
_entity_poly.type
_entity_poly.pdbx_seq_one_letter_code
_entity_poly.pdbx_strand_id
1 'polypeptide(L)'
;MHCKVGVGEWKMSSESLDERNLVEDLNVKEDQNLSEAHIKRVTEMVNEYKGNIEEHLNHEQEKSTTWAGRLADNIASFGGSWPFIIIFISFLLIWMAWNVLNFTVHFDNSPFILLNLILSCLAALQAPVILMSQNRQAARDKQEAIMDFAINYKAERENLEIQRLLEKMDARLSQIEHRLQP
;
A
#
# COMPACT_ATOMS: atom_id res chain seq x y z
N MET A 1 -7.41 90.76 -16.96
CA MET A 1 -7.93 89.73 -17.89
C MET A 1 -7.86 88.40 -17.15
N HIS A 2 -9.00 87.96 -16.59
CA HIS A 2 -9.81 86.82 -17.07
C HIS A 2 -9.11 85.46 -16.81
N CYS A 3 -9.69 84.42 -16.22
CA CYS A 3 -11.04 84.15 -15.72
C CYS A 3 -10.95 82.93 -14.78
N LYS A 4 -11.76 82.88 -13.70
CA LYS A 4 -11.98 81.68 -12.88
C LYS A 4 -12.89 80.72 -13.65
N VAL A 5 -12.62 79.41 -13.58
CA VAL A 5 -13.61 78.37 -13.90
C VAL A 5 -13.68 77.42 -12.71
N GLY A 6 -14.85 77.37 -12.08
CA GLY A 6 -15.15 76.44 -10.99
C GLY A 6 -15.59 75.08 -11.52
N VAL A 7 -15.26 74.03 -10.79
CA VAL A 7 -15.87 72.70 -10.93
C VAL A 7 -16.38 72.32 -9.55
N GLY A 8 -17.68 72.05 -9.48
CA GLY A 8 -18.49 72.06 -8.26
C GLY A 8 -18.21 70.91 -7.29
N GLU A 9 -18.66 71.16 -6.06
CA GLU A 9 -18.86 70.16 -5.00
C GLU A 9 -19.81 69.07 -5.49
N TRP A 10 -19.29 67.85 -5.66
CA TRP A 10 -20.10 66.64 -5.72
C TRP A 10 -20.15 66.04 -4.32
N LYS A 11 -21.21 66.37 -3.59
CA LYS A 11 -21.57 65.74 -2.33
C LYS A 11 -22.14 64.35 -2.63
N MET A 12 -21.27 63.33 -2.72
CA MET A 12 -21.70 61.94 -2.81
C MET A 12 -21.99 61.42 -1.40
N SER A 13 -23.28 61.36 -1.08
CA SER A 13 -23.84 60.73 0.11
C SER A 13 -23.39 59.29 0.21
N SER A 14 -22.76 58.95 1.33
CA SER A 14 -22.95 57.69 2.09
C SER A 14 -23.31 56.42 1.31
N GLU A 15 -22.43 55.87 0.47
CA GLU A 15 -22.62 54.48 -0.02
C GLU A 15 -21.31 53.85 -0.54
N SER A 16 -20.21 54.05 0.19
CA SER A 16 -18.91 53.44 -0.14
C SER A 16 -18.32 52.59 0.99
N LEU A 17 -19.11 52.32 2.04
CA LEU A 17 -18.66 51.61 3.24
C LEU A 17 -18.99 50.10 3.28
N ASP A 18 -19.61 49.55 2.23
CA ASP A 18 -20.13 48.17 2.32
C ASP A 18 -19.67 47.22 1.21
N GLU A 19 -19.38 47.67 -0.02
CA GLU A 19 -19.05 46.74 -1.12
C GLU A 19 -17.74 45.97 -0.89
N ARG A 20 -16.69 46.58 -0.32
CA ARG A 20 -15.44 45.85 -0.07
C ARG A 20 -15.60 44.83 1.05
N ASN A 21 -16.35 45.17 2.09
CA ASN A 21 -16.65 44.26 3.19
C ASN A 21 -17.57 43.13 2.73
N LEU A 22 -18.54 43.40 1.87
CA LEU A 22 -19.43 42.39 1.28
C LEU A 22 -18.70 41.42 0.37
N VAL A 23 -17.79 41.90 -0.49
CA VAL A 23 -17.00 41.02 -1.37
C VAL A 23 -16.04 40.17 -0.54
N GLU A 24 -15.45 40.72 0.52
CA GLU A 24 -14.58 39.97 1.43
C GLU A 24 -15.37 38.94 2.27
N ASP A 25 -16.57 39.29 2.74
CA ASP A 25 -17.46 38.40 3.51
C ASP A 25 -18.13 37.33 2.63
N LEU A 26 -18.41 37.63 1.36
CA LEU A 26 -18.84 36.66 0.34
C LEU A 26 -17.70 35.73 -0.05
N ASN A 27 -16.48 36.23 -0.24
CA ASN A 27 -15.31 35.43 -0.57
C ASN A 27 -14.94 34.49 0.59
N VAL A 28 -15.03 34.96 1.85
CA VAL A 28 -14.84 34.14 3.06
C VAL A 28 -15.96 33.10 3.24
N LYS A 29 -17.23 33.46 2.98
CA LYS A 29 -18.37 32.51 3.06
C LYS A 29 -18.39 31.49 1.94
N GLU A 30 -17.97 31.86 0.74
CA GLU A 30 -17.88 30.98 -0.42
C GLU A 30 -16.76 29.96 -0.24
N ASP A 31 -15.59 30.38 0.28
CA ASP A 31 -14.48 29.48 0.62
C ASP A 31 -14.86 28.51 1.75
N GLN A 32 -15.57 28.96 2.80
CA GLN A 32 -16.03 28.08 3.89
C GLN A 32 -17.12 27.08 3.47
N ASN A 33 -18.11 27.49 2.67
CA ASN A 33 -19.17 26.58 2.19
C ASN A 33 -18.67 25.59 1.12
N LEU A 34 -17.75 26.01 0.22
CA LEU A 34 -17.10 25.08 -0.71
C LEU A 34 -16.20 24.09 0.05
N SER A 35 -15.51 24.54 1.09
CA SER A 35 -14.62 23.72 1.90
C SER A 35 -15.39 22.64 2.66
N GLU A 36 -16.51 22.94 3.31
CA GLU A 36 -17.33 21.92 3.99
C GLU A 36 -17.91 20.88 3.02
N ALA A 37 -18.44 21.31 1.86
CA ALA A 37 -19.00 20.40 0.87
C ALA A 37 -17.92 19.49 0.24
N HIS A 38 -16.71 20.00 0.04
CA HIS A 38 -15.56 19.20 -0.43
C HIS A 38 -15.02 18.27 0.66
N ILE A 39 -14.87 18.75 1.89
CA ILE A 39 -14.43 17.93 3.03
C ILE A 39 -15.41 16.78 3.25
N LYS A 40 -16.71 17.02 3.15
CA LYS A 40 -17.74 15.98 3.29
C LYS A 40 -17.64 14.92 2.20
N ARG A 41 -17.51 15.32 0.92
CA ARG A 41 -17.31 14.40 -0.20
C ARG A 41 -16.00 13.60 -0.11
N VAL A 42 -14.90 14.27 0.26
CA VAL A 42 -13.60 13.61 0.43
C VAL A 42 -13.65 12.62 1.59
N THR A 43 -14.29 12.98 2.70
CA THR A 43 -14.46 12.09 3.86
C THR A 43 -15.33 10.88 3.50
N GLU A 44 -16.39 11.06 2.72
CA GLU A 44 -17.25 9.98 2.24
C GLU A 44 -16.49 9.02 1.31
N MET A 45 -15.73 9.55 0.34
CA MET A 45 -14.86 8.74 -0.51
C MET A 45 -13.79 7.99 0.32
N VAL A 46 -13.11 8.66 1.25
CA VAL A 46 -12.09 8.00 2.10
C VAL A 46 -12.70 6.88 2.93
N ASN A 47 -13.92 7.07 3.44
CA ASN A 47 -14.61 6.06 4.24
C ASN A 47 -15.09 4.87 3.40
N GLU A 48 -15.57 5.12 2.17
CA GLU A 48 -15.92 4.08 1.19
C GLU A 48 -14.68 3.27 0.77
N TYR A 49 -13.57 3.94 0.48
CA TYR A 49 -12.31 3.28 0.16
C TYR A 49 -11.76 2.46 1.34
N LYS A 50 -11.86 2.97 2.58
CA LYS A 50 -11.47 2.21 3.78
C LYS A 50 -12.30 0.93 3.95
N GLY A 51 -13.62 1.03 3.82
CA GLY A 51 -14.51 -0.13 3.95
C GLY A 51 -14.18 -1.23 2.93
N ASN A 52 -13.94 -0.86 1.68
CA ASN A 52 -13.60 -1.81 0.62
C ASN A 52 -12.24 -2.49 0.83
N ILE A 53 -11.26 -1.77 1.40
CA ILE A 53 -9.94 -2.34 1.73
C ILE A 53 -10.04 -3.31 2.91
N GLU A 54 -10.77 -2.93 3.97
CA GLU A 54 -10.98 -3.80 5.14
C GLU A 54 -11.73 -5.09 4.79
N GLU A 55 -12.69 -5.04 3.87
CA GLU A 55 -13.42 -6.22 3.38
C GLU A 55 -12.50 -7.17 2.58
N HIS A 56 -11.65 -6.64 1.70
CA HIS A 56 -10.70 -7.45 0.92
C HIS A 56 -9.60 -8.09 1.78
N LEU A 57 -9.13 -7.40 2.83
CA LEU A 57 -8.14 -7.95 3.77
C LEU A 57 -8.71 -9.13 4.59
N ASN A 58 -9.97 -9.02 5.03
CA ASN A 58 -10.63 -10.09 5.78
C ASN A 58 -10.91 -11.34 4.91
N HIS A 59 -11.21 -11.16 3.63
CA HIS A 59 -11.55 -12.29 2.74
C HIS A 59 -10.34 -13.18 2.38
N GLU A 60 -9.11 -12.66 2.45
CA GLU A 60 -7.90 -13.47 2.30
C GLU A 60 -7.54 -14.26 3.57
N GLN A 61 -7.84 -13.72 4.75
CA GLN A 61 -7.51 -14.38 6.02
C GLN A 61 -8.36 -15.63 6.30
N GLU A 62 -9.61 -15.67 5.86
CA GLU A 62 -10.51 -16.83 6.09
C GLU A 62 -10.11 -18.09 5.31
N LYS A 63 -9.34 -17.98 4.22
CA LYS A 63 -9.05 -19.14 3.34
C LYS A 63 -7.91 -20.05 3.82
N SER A 64 -7.26 -19.73 4.95
CA SER A 64 -6.04 -20.42 5.42
C SER A 64 -6.24 -21.36 6.61
N THR A 65 -7.46 -21.73 6.99
CA THR A 65 -7.71 -22.63 8.13
C THR A 65 -7.60 -24.11 7.80
N THR A 66 -6.66 -24.51 6.94
CA THR A 66 -6.25 -25.92 6.89
C THR A 66 -5.10 -26.10 7.88
N TRP A 67 -5.28 -26.97 8.87
CA TRP A 67 -4.27 -27.28 9.89
C TRP A 67 -2.88 -27.60 9.28
N ALA A 68 -2.88 -28.29 8.13
CA ALA A 68 -1.68 -28.60 7.37
C ALA A 68 -1.02 -27.35 6.73
N GLY A 69 -1.82 -26.35 6.32
CA GLY A 69 -1.30 -25.08 5.80
C GLY A 69 -0.59 -24.28 6.88
N ARG A 70 -1.20 -24.16 8.06
CA ARG A 70 -0.58 -23.52 9.24
C ARG A 70 0.71 -24.21 9.68
N LEU A 71 0.70 -25.55 9.70
CA LEU A 71 1.90 -26.33 10.02
C LEU A 71 3.00 -26.12 8.97
N ALA A 72 2.64 -26.10 7.68
CA ALA A 72 3.59 -25.84 6.60
C ALA A 72 4.16 -24.42 6.61
N ASP A 73 3.38 -23.39 6.99
CA ASP A 73 3.87 -22.02 7.16
C ASP A 73 4.85 -21.90 8.34
N ASN A 74 4.56 -22.56 9.47
CA ASN A 74 5.49 -22.63 10.60
C ASN A 74 6.78 -23.40 10.26
N ILE A 75 6.68 -24.52 9.54
CA ILE A 75 7.86 -25.30 9.12
C ILE A 75 8.68 -24.54 8.08
N ALA A 76 8.04 -23.82 7.15
CA ALA A 76 8.75 -23.03 6.13
C ALA A 76 9.50 -21.84 6.75
N SER A 77 8.88 -21.14 7.70
CA SER A 77 9.53 -20.03 8.43
C SER A 77 10.64 -20.51 9.36
N PHE A 78 10.47 -21.66 10.02
CA PHE A 78 11.48 -22.24 10.91
C PHE A 78 12.65 -22.85 10.13
N GLY A 79 12.37 -23.61 9.06
CA GLY A 79 13.37 -24.30 8.24
C GLY A 79 14.25 -23.39 7.38
N GLY A 80 13.80 -22.15 7.11
CA GLY A 80 14.59 -21.14 6.39
C GLY A 80 15.51 -20.29 7.28
N SER A 81 15.51 -20.51 8.60
CA SER A 81 16.23 -19.67 9.55
C SER A 81 17.66 -20.18 9.81
N TRP A 82 18.62 -19.26 9.85
CA TRP A 82 20.01 -19.53 10.27
C TRP A 82 20.17 -20.25 11.62
N PRO A 83 19.43 -19.92 12.70
CA PRO A 83 19.56 -20.62 13.98
C PRO A 83 19.08 -22.09 13.93
N PHE A 84 18.09 -22.42 13.09
CA PHE A 84 17.62 -23.81 12.94
C PHE A 84 18.74 -24.73 12.43
N ILE A 85 19.49 -24.28 11.43
CA ILE A 85 20.63 -25.02 10.86
C ILE A 85 21.69 -25.29 11.94
N ILE A 86 21.99 -24.30 12.77
CA ILE A 86 23.00 -24.41 13.84
C ILE A 86 22.56 -25.44 14.90
N ILE A 87 21.30 -25.40 15.33
CA ILE A 87 20.75 -26.36 16.30
C ILE A 87 20.75 -27.77 15.73
N PHE A 88 20.33 -27.94 14.47
CA PHE A 88 20.28 -29.23 13.80
C PHE A 88 21.67 -29.87 13.66
N ILE A 89 22.67 -29.10 13.22
CA ILE A 89 24.06 -29.58 13.12
C ILE A 89 24.61 -29.91 14.52
N SER A 90 24.34 -29.06 15.52
CA SER A 90 24.78 -29.32 16.90
C SER A 90 24.17 -30.60 17.46
N PHE A 91 22.88 -30.86 17.21
CA PHE A 91 22.21 -32.10 17.59
C PHE A 91 22.85 -33.32 16.94
N LEU A 92 23.15 -33.27 15.63
CA LEU A 92 23.83 -34.37 14.93
C LEU A 92 25.23 -34.62 15.52
N LEU A 93 25.99 -33.57 15.82
CA LEU A 93 27.31 -33.69 16.44
C LEU A 93 27.23 -34.31 17.84
N ILE A 94 26.26 -33.89 18.66
CA ILE A 94 26.02 -34.47 19.99
C ILE A 94 25.62 -35.94 19.88
N TRP A 95 24.75 -36.29 18.94
CA TRP A 95 24.31 -37.68 18.72
C TRP A 95 25.45 -38.58 18.26
N MET A 96 26.30 -38.10 17.34
CA MET A 96 27.51 -38.81 16.93
C MET A 96 28.50 -38.96 18.09
N ALA A 97 28.74 -37.89 18.87
CA ALA A 97 29.62 -37.94 20.03
C ALA A 97 29.11 -38.93 21.09
N TRP A 98 27.81 -38.95 21.36
CA TRP A 98 27.18 -39.90 22.29
C TRP A 98 27.35 -41.35 21.86
N ASN A 99 27.19 -41.65 20.56
CA ASN A 99 27.39 -43.00 20.02
C ASN A 99 28.87 -43.42 19.98
N VAL A 100 29.80 -42.49 19.77
CA VAL A 100 31.24 -42.78 19.75
C VAL A 100 31.82 -42.98 21.17
N LEU A 101 31.26 -42.33 22.19
CA LEU A 101 31.77 -42.36 23.56
C LEU A 101 31.43 -43.64 24.37
N ASN A 102 30.78 -44.65 23.75
CA ASN A 102 30.68 -46.04 24.23
C ASN A 102 30.25 -46.23 25.72
N PHE A 103 29.32 -45.42 26.24
CA PHE A 103 28.95 -45.50 27.67
C PHE A 103 27.89 -46.58 28.01
N THR A 104 27.11 -47.09 27.04
CA THR A 104 26.14 -48.19 27.21
C THR A 104 25.80 -48.81 25.84
N VAL A 105 25.36 -50.09 25.83
CA VAL A 105 24.85 -50.91 24.69
C VAL A 105 24.86 -50.21 23.32
N HIS A 106 25.70 -50.69 22.40
CA HIS A 106 25.86 -50.19 21.03
C HIS A 106 24.52 -50.12 20.28
N PHE A 107 23.89 -48.95 20.30
CA PHE A 107 22.57 -48.74 19.71
C PHE A 107 22.66 -48.55 18.18
N ASP A 108 23.83 -48.14 17.66
CA ASP A 108 24.11 -47.98 16.22
C ASP A 108 25.58 -48.36 15.92
N ASN A 109 25.83 -49.46 15.21
CA ASN A 109 27.17 -49.97 14.92
C ASN A 109 27.42 -50.05 13.40
N SER A 110 28.60 -49.57 12.96
CA SER A 110 29.13 -49.41 11.59
C SER A 110 28.17 -48.94 10.46
N PRO A 111 28.33 -47.71 9.91
CA PRO A 111 28.95 -46.51 10.47
C PRO A 111 27.93 -45.71 11.31
N PHE A 112 26.71 -45.50 10.81
CA PHE A 112 25.51 -45.03 11.54
C PHE A 112 24.27 -45.37 10.69
N ILE A 113 23.75 -46.61 10.77
CA ILE A 113 22.73 -47.09 9.83
C ILE A 113 21.37 -46.40 10.07
N LEU A 114 21.02 -46.16 11.35
CA LEU A 114 19.77 -45.52 11.73
C LEU A 114 19.79 -44.03 11.38
N LEU A 115 20.92 -43.35 11.63
CA LEU A 115 21.08 -41.95 11.27
C LEU A 115 20.99 -41.74 9.76
N ASN A 116 21.65 -42.58 8.96
CA ASN A 116 21.58 -42.51 7.50
C ASN A 116 20.17 -42.78 6.97
N LEU A 117 19.43 -43.72 7.57
CA LEU A 117 18.04 -44.00 7.21
C LEU A 117 17.14 -42.79 7.47
N ILE A 118 17.24 -42.19 8.65
CA ILE A 118 16.45 -41.02 9.04
C ILE A 118 16.78 -39.83 8.15
N LEU A 119 18.07 -39.52 7.93
CA LEU A 119 18.49 -38.39 7.09
C LEU A 119 18.05 -38.55 5.64
N SER A 120 18.11 -39.77 5.11
CA SER A 120 17.65 -40.07 3.73
C SER A 120 16.14 -39.89 3.59
N CYS A 121 15.36 -40.32 4.58
CA CYS A 121 13.91 -40.07 4.63
C CYS A 121 13.61 -38.56 4.74
N LEU A 122 14.34 -37.84 5.59
CA LEU A 122 14.20 -36.39 5.77
C LEU A 122 14.47 -35.64 4.45
N ALA A 123 15.56 -35.99 3.76
CA ALA A 123 15.93 -35.40 2.48
C ALA A 123 14.89 -35.68 1.39
N ALA A 124 14.33 -36.90 1.34
CA ALA A 124 13.28 -37.25 0.39
C ALA A 124 11.99 -36.43 0.61
N LEU A 125 11.61 -36.16 1.86
CA LEU A 125 10.46 -35.32 2.21
C LEU A 125 10.73 -33.82 2.04
N GLN A 126 12.01 -33.41 2.00
CA GLN A 126 12.40 -32.01 1.91
C GLN A 126 12.01 -31.38 0.57
N ALA A 127 12.26 -32.05 -0.56
CA ALA A 127 11.98 -31.48 -1.89
C ALA A 127 10.49 -31.18 -2.13
N PRO A 128 9.52 -32.06 -1.79
CA PRO A 128 8.09 -31.76 -1.90
C PRO A 128 7.63 -30.65 -0.95
N VAL A 129 8.15 -30.59 0.28
CA VAL A 129 7.80 -29.53 1.25
C VAL A 129 8.31 -28.17 0.76
N ILE A 130 9.55 -28.12 0.26
CA ILE A 130 10.11 -26.93 -0.38
C ILE A 130 9.25 -26.55 -1.60
N LEU A 131 8.92 -27.50 -2.46
CA LEU A 131 8.10 -27.24 -3.67
C LEU A 131 6.71 -26.73 -3.32
N MET A 132 6.06 -27.26 -2.27
CA MET A 132 4.79 -26.76 -1.77
C MET A 132 4.89 -25.34 -1.21
N SER A 133 5.97 -25.03 -0.47
CA SER A 133 6.23 -23.67 0.02
C SER A 133 6.48 -22.69 -1.12
N GLN A 134 7.27 -23.10 -2.12
CA GLN A 134 7.55 -22.30 -3.31
C GLN A 134 6.28 -22.08 -4.15
N ASN A 135 5.46 -23.10 -4.36
CA ASN A 135 4.20 -22.97 -5.09
C ASN A 135 3.23 -21.99 -4.40
N ARG A 136 3.22 -21.98 -3.05
CA ARG A 136 2.42 -21.03 -2.27
C ARG A 136 2.97 -19.61 -2.35
N GLN A 137 4.29 -19.42 -2.35
CA GLN A 137 4.92 -18.11 -2.56
C GLN A 137 4.66 -17.59 -3.98
N ALA A 138 4.90 -18.40 -5.02
CA ALA A 138 4.67 -18.03 -6.41
C ALA A 138 3.20 -17.64 -6.70
N ALA A 139 2.23 -18.29 -6.03
CA ALA A 139 0.84 -17.91 -6.12
C ALA A 139 0.56 -16.50 -5.55
N ARG A 140 1.18 -16.16 -4.41
CA ARG A 140 1.09 -14.82 -3.81
C ARG A 140 1.80 -13.78 -4.68
N ASP A 141 3.03 -14.05 -5.11
CA ASP A 141 3.82 -13.15 -5.96
C ASP A 141 3.08 -12.83 -7.27
N LYS A 142 2.39 -13.83 -7.85
CA LYS A 142 1.55 -13.62 -9.05
C LYS A 142 0.37 -12.69 -8.76
N GLN A 143 -0.28 -12.84 -7.62
CA GLN A 143 -1.42 -12.01 -7.26
C GLN A 143 -0.98 -10.56 -6.97
N GLU A 144 0.12 -10.39 -6.26
CA GLU A 144 0.75 -9.09 -6.02
C GLU A 144 1.13 -8.41 -7.35
N ALA A 145 1.76 -9.14 -8.28
CA ALA A 145 2.09 -8.60 -9.60
C ALA A 145 0.86 -8.16 -10.42
N ILE A 146 -0.26 -8.88 -10.32
CA ILE A 146 -1.52 -8.49 -10.99
C ILE A 146 -2.09 -7.21 -10.35
N MET A 147 -2.05 -7.11 -9.02
CA MET A 147 -2.50 -5.93 -8.29
C MET A 147 -1.67 -4.70 -8.66
N ASP A 148 -0.34 -4.83 -8.65
CA ASP A 148 0.59 -3.76 -9.02
C ASP A 148 0.34 -3.28 -10.45
N PHE A 149 0.11 -4.22 -11.38
CA PHE A 149 -0.25 -3.88 -12.75
C PHE A 149 -1.55 -3.08 -12.82
N ALA A 150 -2.59 -3.49 -12.09
CA ALA A 150 -3.87 -2.80 -12.07
C ALA A 150 -3.77 -1.38 -11.47
N ILE A 151 -3.01 -1.22 -10.37
CA ILE A 151 -2.74 0.08 -9.75
C ILE A 151 -2.00 1.00 -10.73
N ASN A 152 -0.93 0.51 -11.35
CA ASN A 152 -0.16 1.30 -12.31
C ASN A 152 -1.01 1.71 -13.52
N TYR A 153 -1.81 0.79 -14.05
CA TYR A 153 -2.72 1.09 -15.16
C TYR A 153 -3.77 2.15 -14.78
N LYS A 154 -4.33 2.07 -13.56
CA LYS A 154 -5.28 3.08 -13.06
C LYS A 154 -4.60 4.44 -12.90
N ALA A 155 -3.40 4.48 -12.32
CA ALA A 155 -2.63 5.71 -12.16
C ALA A 155 -2.29 6.37 -13.51
N GLU A 156 -1.94 5.57 -14.53
CA GLU A 156 -1.72 6.07 -15.90
C GLU A 156 -2.99 6.70 -16.48
N ARG A 157 -4.14 6.05 -16.31
CA ARG A 157 -5.44 6.57 -16.77
C ARG A 157 -5.81 7.88 -16.10
N GLU A 158 -5.64 7.97 -14.78
CA GLU A 158 -5.90 9.21 -14.02
C GLU A 158 -4.96 10.33 -14.44
N ASN A 159 -3.67 10.04 -14.68
CA ASN A 159 -2.71 11.03 -15.18
C ASN A 159 -3.12 11.59 -16.55
N LEU A 160 -3.53 10.72 -17.48
CA LEU A 160 -4.05 11.13 -18.78
C LEU A 160 -5.33 11.97 -18.68
N GLU A 161 -6.18 11.70 -17.68
CA GLU A 161 -7.38 12.50 -17.44
C GLU A 161 -7.04 13.89 -16.92
N ILE A 162 -6.10 14.00 -15.98
CA ILE A 162 -5.58 15.27 -15.48
C ILE A 162 -4.97 16.09 -16.63
N GLN A 163 -4.16 15.48 -17.50
CA GLN A 163 -3.59 16.16 -18.67
C GLN A 163 -4.68 16.72 -19.59
N ARG A 164 -5.72 15.94 -19.89
CA ARG A 164 -6.86 16.42 -20.69
C ARG A 164 -7.61 17.57 -20.02
N LEU A 165 -7.74 17.55 -18.70
CA LEU A 165 -8.38 18.63 -17.96
C LEU A 165 -7.53 19.91 -18.01
N LEU A 166 -6.21 19.79 -17.87
CA LEU A 166 -5.27 20.90 -18.00
C LEU A 166 -5.33 21.53 -19.40
N GLU A 167 -5.32 20.72 -20.47
CA GLU A 167 -5.48 21.21 -21.85
C GLU A 167 -6.79 21.98 -22.04
N LYS A 168 -7.91 21.49 -21.48
CA LYS A 168 -9.19 22.19 -21.53
C LYS A 168 -9.18 23.51 -20.78
N MET A 169 -8.52 23.57 -19.61
CA MET A 169 -8.40 24.81 -18.84
C MET A 169 -7.56 25.83 -19.58
N ASP A 170 -6.42 25.42 -20.15
CA ASP A 170 -5.55 26.30 -20.93
C ASP A 170 -6.26 26.86 -22.17
N ALA A 171 -7.03 26.03 -22.87
CA ALA A 171 -7.86 26.47 -23.98
C ALA A 171 -8.89 27.54 -23.54
N ARG A 172 -9.53 27.38 -22.37
CA ARG A 172 -10.46 28.39 -21.85
C ARG A 172 -9.76 29.66 -21.41
N LEU A 173 -8.59 29.56 -20.79
CA LEU A 173 -7.79 30.72 -20.39
C LEU A 173 -7.35 31.53 -21.62
N SER A 174 -6.84 30.89 -22.67
CA SER A 174 -6.47 31.57 -23.91
C SER A 174 -7.66 32.28 -24.57
N GLN A 175 -8.85 31.69 -24.51
CA GLN A 175 -10.07 32.29 -25.03
C GLN A 175 -10.46 33.56 -24.25
N ILE A 176 -10.29 33.56 -22.92
CA ILE A 176 -10.54 34.72 -22.07
C ILE A 176 -9.49 35.81 -22.35
N GLU A 177 -8.21 35.46 -22.44
CA GLU A 177 -7.10 36.36 -22.78
C GLU A 177 -7.38 37.12 -24.09
N HIS A 178 -7.77 36.40 -25.14
CA HIS A 178 -8.11 37.00 -26.44
C HIS A 178 -9.33 37.93 -26.35
N ARG A 179 -10.25 37.73 -25.39
CA ARG A 179 -11.42 38.60 -25.19
C ARG A 179 -11.08 39.86 -24.39
N LEU A 180 -9.97 39.85 -23.64
CA LEU A 180 -9.48 40.97 -22.84
C LEU A 180 -8.45 41.84 -23.57
N GLN A 181 -7.88 41.38 -24.69
CA GLN A 181 -7.04 42.23 -25.55
C GLN A 181 -7.93 43.16 -26.41
N PRO A 182 -7.84 44.50 -26.23
CA PRO A 182 -8.66 45.49 -26.94
C PRO A 182 -8.23 45.72 -28.40
#